data_AF-A0A499UNL1-F1
#
_entry.id   AF-A0A499UNL1-F1
#
_cell.length_a   1.000
_cell.length_b   1.000
_cell.length_c   1.000
_cell.angle_alpha   90.00
_cell.angle_beta   90.00
_cell.angle_gamma   90.00
#
_symmetry.space_group_name_H-M   'P 1'
#
loop_
_entity.id
_entity.type
_entity.pdbx_description
1 polymer ?
#
loop_
_entity_poly.entity_id
_entity_poly.type
_entity_poly.pdbx_seq_one_letter_code
_entity_poly.pdbx_strand_id
1 'polypeptide(L)'
;MTRLIVAGGGGGDAVAAAVIDRALYGPGTADDRAVVLTYAWDRLLVDPVPGPRGAADFTGLRALTPSVYAVPKDARPVAPAGSTLPRLAAELPHTFALLDPHHGVEGMVRQLEELIEHLAPASIDLLDVGGDILARGDEPTLRSPLGDALSLAACAQVTAEIRLLVAGPGLDGEIPVEVLRERLGPVVHTLTAEDVAPIGPVMEWHPSEATGMLTATARRVRGLCEVRDAGLTIP
;
A
#
# COMPACT_ATOMS: atom_id res chain seq x y z
N MET A 1 2.53 7.72 -19.56
CA MET A 1 1.60 8.55 -18.77
C MET A 1 1.69 8.13 -17.32
N THR A 2 2.00 9.08 -16.44
CA THR A 2 2.21 8.83 -15.00
C THR A 2 0.90 8.49 -14.32
N ARG A 3 0.94 7.52 -13.40
CA ARG A 3 -0.18 7.11 -12.54
C ARG A 3 0.22 7.31 -11.09
N LEU A 4 -0.77 7.54 -10.23
CA LEU A 4 -0.57 7.62 -8.79
C LEU A 4 -1.34 6.48 -8.13
N ILE A 5 -0.65 5.65 -7.35
CA ILE A 5 -1.30 4.65 -6.49
C ILE A 5 -0.98 5.03 -5.04
N VAL A 6 -2.01 5.31 -4.26
CA VAL A 6 -1.93 5.53 -2.81
C VAL A 6 -2.14 4.19 -2.14
N ALA A 7 -1.12 3.67 -1.47
CA ALA A 7 -1.23 2.50 -0.62
C ALA A 7 -1.91 2.91 0.69
N GLY A 8 -3.08 2.34 0.96
CA GLY A 8 -3.98 2.68 2.06
C GLY A 8 -3.38 2.36 3.42
N GLY A 9 -2.76 1.18 3.54
CA GLY A 9 -2.07 0.70 4.72
C GLY A 9 -0.54 0.81 4.63
N GLY A 10 0.15 0.01 5.45
CA GLY A 10 1.62 -0.02 5.54
C GLY A 10 2.31 -0.70 4.35
N GLY A 11 3.56 -1.16 4.55
CA GLY A 11 4.41 -1.69 3.46
C GLY A 11 3.83 -2.84 2.63
N GLY A 12 2.81 -3.56 3.12
CA GLY A 12 2.11 -4.60 2.36
C GLY A 12 1.41 -4.07 1.12
N ASP A 13 0.65 -2.99 1.25
CA ASP A 13 -0.13 -2.42 0.16
C ASP A 13 0.78 -1.79 -0.90
N ALA A 14 1.94 -1.29 -0.50
CA ALA A 14 2.97 -0.81 -1.42
C ALA A 14 3.49 -1.93 -2.35
N VAL A 15 3.56 -3.18 -1.86
CA VAL A 15 3.90 -4.35 -2.71
C VAL A 15 2.74 -4.70 -3.63
N ALA A 16 1.51 -4.70 -3.12
CA ALA A 16 0.33 -4.96 -3.93
C ALA A 16 0.10 -3.87 -5.01
N ALA A 17 0.51 -2.63 -4.77
CA ALA A 17 0.46 -1.56 -5.77
C ALA A 17 1.24 -1.91 -7.04
N ALA A 18 2.38 -2.61 -6.92
CA ALA A 18 3.13 -3.08 -8.07
C ALA A 18 2.38 -4.16 -8.87
N VAL A 19 1.62 -5.01 -8.19
CA VAL A 19 0.74 -6.02 -8.81
C VAL A 19 -0.41 -5.33 -9.54
N ILE A 20 -1.08 -4.39 -8.89
CA ILE A 20 -2.24 -3.67 -9.44
C ILE A 20 -1.83 -2.80 -10.63
N ASP A 21 -0.69 -2.10 -10.56
CA ASP A 21 -0.17 -1.34 -11.70
C ASP A 21 0.00 -2.24 -12.93
N ARG A 22 0.58 -3.44 -12.75
CA ARG A 22 0.72 -4.42 -13.83
C ARG A 22 -0.63 -4.95 -14.31
N ALA A 23 -1.50 -5.37 -13.40
CA ALA A 23 -2.75 -6.04 -13.72
C ALA A 23 -3.71 -5.14 -14.52
N LEU A 24 -3.78 -3.85 -14.16
CA LEU A 24 -4.72 -2.91 -14.76
C LEU A 24 -4.13 -2.11 -15.93
N TYR A 25 -2.82 -1.87 -15.93
CA TYR A 25 -2.17 -0.99 -16.91
C TYR A 25 -1.09 -1.69 -17.75
N GLY A 26 -0.86 -2.98 -17.50
CA GLY A 26 0.09 -3.80 -18.24
C GLY A 26 1.55 -3.59 -17.85
N PRO A 27 2.49 -4.21 -18.60
CA PRO A 27 3.90 -4.16 -18.28
C PRO A 27 4.54 -2.78 -18.54
N GLY A 28 3.94 -1.88 -19.32
CA GLY A 28 4.43 -0.51 -19.57
C GLY A 28 5.92 -0.37 -19.97
N THR A 29 6.38 0.87 -20.12
CA THR A 29 7.81 1.23 -20.06
C THR A 29 8.17 1.77 -18.67
N ALA A 30 9.46 1.93 -18.36
CA ALA A 30 9.89 2.50 -17.08
C ALA A 30 9.23 3.88 -16.81
N ASP A 31 9.15 4.72 -17.85
CA ASP A 31 8.54 6.06 -17.79
C ASP A 31 7.01 6.04 -17.65
N ASP A 32 6.38 4.87 -17.80
CA ASP A 32 4.96 4.73 -17.60
C ASP A 32 4.60 4.28 -16.19
N ARG A 33 5.55 3.86 -15.34
CA ARG A 33 5.22 3.25 -14.04
C ARG A 33 4.52 4.20 -13.08
N ALA A 34 3.67 3.62 -12.23
CA ALA A 34 3.03 4.38 -11.17
C ALA A 34 4.05 4.91 -10.14
N VAL A 35 3.76 6.10 -9.63
CA VAL A 35 4.28 6.55 -8.35
C VAL A 35 3.44 5.91 -7.26
N VAL A 36 4.07 5.16 -6.36
CA VAL A 36 3.43 4.52 -5.21
C VAL A 36 3.65 5.41 -3.98
N LEU A 37 2.59 6.08 -3.56
CA LEU A 37 2.57 6.89 -2.34
C LEU A 37 2.18 5.99 -1.17
N THR A 38 3.05 5.85 -0.18
CA THR A 38 2.87 4.88 0.91
C THR A 38 3.48 5.37 2.21
N TYR A 39 2.98 4.86 3.32
CA TYR A 39 3.62 5.03 4.62
C TYR A 39 4.95 4.28 4.69
N ALA A 40 5.90 4.84 5.44
CA ALA A 40 6.96 4.07 6.07
C ALA A 40 6.49 3.64 7.47
N TRP A 41 5.58 2.67 7.52
CA TRP A 41 5.02 2.15 8.76
C TRP A 41 5.10 0.62 8.73
N ASP A 42 6.25 0.13 9.17
CA ASP A 42 6.59 -1.29 9.09
C ASP A 42 6.30 -2.03 10.41
N ARG A 43 6.24 -3.37 10.33
CA ARG A 43 6.10 -4.22 11.52
C ARG A 43 7.32 -4.08 12.44
N LEU A 44 7.14 -4.36 13.73
CA LEU A 44 8.23 -4.32 14.74
C LEU A 44 9.43 -5.24 14.43
N LEU A 45 9.24 -6.25 13.57
CA LEU A 45 10.32 -7.08 13.05
C LEU A 45 11.31 -6.30 12.17
N VAL A 46 10.81 -5.26 11.47
CA VAL A 46 11.59 -4.44 10.53
C VAL A 46 11.97 -3.11 11.17
N ASP A 47 11.00 -2.41 11.78
CA ASP A 47 11.22 -1.13 12.47
C ASP A 47 10.95 -1.32 13.96
N PRO A 48 11.98 -1.33 14.83
CA PRO A 48 11.78 -1.50 16.26
C PRO A 48 11.14 -0.28 16.94
N VAL A 49 10.97 0.85 16.22
CA VAL A 49 10.38 2.08 16.73
C VAL A 49 8.88 2.12 16.41
N PRO A 50 7.99 2.31 17.39
CA PRO A 50 6.56 2.44 17.11
C PRO A 50 6.21 3.67 16.26
N GLY A 51 5.23 3.49 15.38
CA GLY A 51 4.64 4.55 14.59
C GLY A 51 5.32 4.79 13.24
N PRO A 52 4.70 5.59 12.38
CA PRO A 52 5.20 5.84 11.03
C PRO A 52 6.49 6.68 11.06
N ARG A 53 7.36 6.46 10.08
CA ARG A 53 8.55 7.26 9.83
C ARG A 53 8.22 8.42 8.89
N GLY A 54 8.73 9.60 9.21
CA GLY A 54 8.66 10.80 8.37
C GLY A 54 9.98 11.08 7.66
N ALA A 55 10.06 12.20 6.93
CA ALA A 55 11.25 12.52 6.13
C ALA A 55 12.55 12.65 6.96
N ALA A 56 12.42 13.12 8.21
CA ALA A 56 13.55 13.26 9.14
C ALA A 56 14.14 11.93 9.62
N ASP A 57 13.39 10.84 9.49
CA ASP A 57 13.83 9.49 9.85
C ASP A 57 14.64 8.82 8.74
N PHE A 58 14.93 9.51 7.63
CA PHE A 58 15.70 8.99 6.52
C PHE A 58 16.85 9.92 6.11
N THR A 59 17.89 9.33 5.55
CA THR A 59 18.90 10.00 4.73
C THR A 59 18.74 9.60 3.27
N GLY A 60 19.13 10.48 2.35
CA GLY A 60 19.12 10.17 0.90
C GLY A 60 17.75 10.26 0.21
N LEU A 61 16.72 10.80 0.89
CA LEU A 61 15.45 11.12 0.26
C LEU A 61 15.60 12.20 -0.83
N ARG A 62 14.74 12.16 -1.83
CA ARG A 62 14.73 13.12 -2.95
C ARG A 62 13.41 13.86 -2.97
N ALA A 63 13.42 15.19 -2.89
CA ALA A 63 12.20 15.97 -2.94
C ALA A 63 11.48 15.75 -4.28
N LEU A 64 10.19 15.44 -4.23
CA LEU A 64 9.27 15.47 -5.38
C LEU A 64 8.49 16.78 -5.37
N THR A 65 7.98 17.14 -4.19
CA THR A 65 7.23 18.37 -3.92
C THR A 65 7.77 19.01 -2.63
N PRO A 66 7.26 20.18 -2.20
CA PRO A 66 7.65 20.77 -0.92
C PRO A 66 7.42 19.85 0.29
N SER A 67 6.34 19.07 0.29
CA SER A 67 5.96 18.19 1.40
C SER A 67 6.22 16.70 1.15
N VAL A 68 6.48 16.27 -0.10
CA VAL A 68 6.60 14.85 -0.46
C VAL A 68 7.98 14.51 -1.00
N TYR A 69 8.52 13.40 -0.52
CA TYR A 69 9.84 12.91 -0.88
C TYR A 69 9.78 11.51 -1.48
N ALA A 70 10.51 11.28 -2.57
CA ALA A 70 10.80 9.95 -3.08
C ALA A 70 11.81 9.23 -2.19
N VAL A 71 11.59 7.92 -2.04
CA VAL A 71 12.46 6.97 -1.33
C VAL A 71 13.24 6.15 -2.37
N PRO A 72 14.44 6.57 -2.79
CA PRO A 72 15.25 5.79 -3.72
C PRO A 72 15.94 4.61 -3.01
N LYS A 73 16.47 3.66 -3.80
CA LYS A 73 17.21 2.47 -3.30
C LYS A 73 18.40 2.78 -2.40
N ASP A 74 18.99 3.96 -2.54
CA ASP A 74 20.14 4.44 -1.77
C ASP A 74 19.74 5.22 -0.50
N ALA A 75 18.44 5.48 -0.28
CA ALA A 75 17.96 6.03 0.98
C ALA A 75 18.19 5.06 2.13
N ARG A 76 18.41 5.59 3.33
CA ARG A 76 18.66 4.80 4.54
C ARG A 76 17.83 5.34 5.70
N PRO A 77 17.05 4.50 6.40
CA PRO A 77 16.44 4.92 7.65
C PRO A 77 17.55 5.25 8.67
N VAL A 78 17.30 6.24 9.51
CA VAL A 78 18.21 6.70 10.56
C VAL A 78 18.00 5.82 11.79
N ALA A 79 19.03 5.09 12.21
CA ALA A 79 18.95 4.21 13.37
C ALA A 79 18.41 4.97 14.62
N PRO A 80 17.53 4.34 15.42
CA PRO A 80 17.15 2.93 15.39
C PRO A 80 16.02 2.56 14.42
N ALA A 81 15.50 3.51 13.64
CA ALA A 81 14.41 3.25 12.70
C ALA A 81 14.81 2.22 11.63
N GLY A 82 13.83 1.41 11.24
CA GLY A 82 13.89 0.54 10.07
C GLY A 82 12.92 0.98 8.97
N SER A 83 13.08 0.43 7.76
CA SER A 83 12.04 0.51 6.74
C SER A 83 12.24 -0.51 5.62
N THR A 84 11.14 -1.07 5.09
CA THR A 84 11.16 -1.90 3.88
C THR A 84 11.31 -1.09 2.59
N LEU A 85 10.95 0.20 2.59
CA LEU A 85 10.81 1.03 1.37
C LEU A 85 12.10 1.13 0.54
N PRO A 86 13.31 1.37 1.09
CA PRO A 86 14.51 1.44 0.26
C PRO A 86 14.82 0.13 -0.47
N ARG A 87 14.51 -1.02 0.14
CA ARG A 87 14.69 -2.33 -0.50
C ARG A 87 13.61 -2.57 -1.56
N LEU A 88 12.37 -2.19 -1.31
CA LEU A 88 11.31 -2.21 -2.33
C LEU A 88 11.71 -1.35 -3.55
N ALA A 89 12.21 -0.14 -3.33
CA ALA A 89 12.71 0.74 -4.40
C ALA A 89 13.94 0.21 -5.15
N ALA A 90 14.64 -0.80 -4.60
CA ALA A 90 15.75 -1.46 -5.27
C ALA A 90 15.29 -2.63 -6.16
N GLU A 91 14.19 -3.29 -5.80
CA GLU A 91 13.71 -4.53 -6.43
C GLU A 91 12.50 -4.30 -7.34
N LEU A 92 11.74 -3.22 -7.14
CA LEU A 92 10.57 -2.85 -7.94
C LEU A 92 10.87 -1.61 -8.80
N PRO A 93 10.33 -1.55 -10.03
CA PRO A 93 10.60 -0.46 -10.97
C PRO A 93 9.83 0.83 -10.63
N HIS A 94 8.96 0.80 -9.62
CA HIS A 94 8.11 1.91 -9.21
C HIS A 94 8.90 2.97 -8.45
N THR A 95 8.46 4.23 -8.57
CA THR A 95 8.93 5.29 -7.68
C THR A 95 8.09 5.24 -6.41
N PHE A 96 8.74 5.02 -5.27
CA PHE A 96 8.08 5.09 -3.97
C PHE A 96 8.18 6.51 -3.42
N ALA A 97 7.05 7.07 -3.01
CA ALA A 97 6.95 8.37 -2.36
C ALA A 97 6.46 8.18 -0.92
N LEU A 98 7.06 8.93 0.00
CA LEU A 98 6.74 8.87 1.41
C LEU A 98 5.49 9.69 1.72
N LEU A 99 4.47 9.03 2.26
CA LEU A 99 3.29 9.65 2.82
C LEU A 99 3.49 9.88 4.32
N ASP A 100 3.39 11.15 4.75
CA ASP A 100 3.58 11.52 6.15
C ASP A 100 2.23 11.78 6.86
N PRO A 101 1.80 10.93 7.81
CA PRO A 101 0.56 11.11 8.56
C PRO A 101 0.69 11.99 9.80
N HIS A 102 1.88 12.52 10.17
CA HIS A 102 2.08 13.23 11.44
C HIS A 102 1.24 14.51 11.59
N HIS A 103 0.83 15.08 10.47
CA HIS A 103 -0.05 16.25 10.42
C HIS A 103 -1.52 15.89 10.16
N GLY A 104 -1.88 14.62 10.38
CA GLY A 104 -3.23 14.10 10.19
C GLY A 104 -3.73 14.22 8.75
N VAL A 105 -5.05 14.16 8.59
CA VAL A 105 -5.71 14.19 7.29
C VAL A 105 -5.41 15.47 6.51
N GLU A 106 -5.42 16.63 7.17
CA GLU A 106 -5.12 17.92 6.50
C GLU A 106 -3.70 17.94 5.91
N GLY A 107 -2.72 17.41 6.63
CA GLY A 107 -1.36 17.29 6.12
C GLY A 107 -1.22 16.31 4.96
N MET A 108 -2.00 15.22 4.99
CA MET A 108 -2.04 14.24 3.89
C MET A 108 -2.75 14.77 2.65
N VAL A 109 -3.84 15.54 2.81
CA VAL A 109 -4.53 16.24 1.70
C VAL A 109 -3.55 17.16 1.00
N ARG A 110 -2.79 17.99 1.75
CA ARG A 110 -1.76 18.86 1.15
C ARG A 110 -0.73 18.08 0.34
N GLN A 111 -0.22 16.97 0.88
CA GLN A 111 0.75 16.11 0.18
C GLN A 111 0.17 15.51 -1.11
N LEU A 112 -1.09 15.06 -1.07
CA LEU A 112 -1.79 14.53 -2.24
C LEU A 112 -2.01 15.62 -3.29
N GLU A 113 -2.50 16.80 -2.91
CA GLU A 113 -2.74 17.91 -3.84
C GLU A 113 -1.43 18.36 -4.52
N GLU A 114 -0.34 18.50 -3.76
CA GLU A 114 0.98 18.82 -4.29
C GLU A 114 1.44 17.77 -5.32
N LEU A 115 1.25 16.47 -5.03
CA LEU A 115 1.61 15.40 -5.96
C LEU A 115 0.72 15.38 -7.21
N ILE A 116 -0.58 15.61 -7.05
CA ILE A 116 -1.54 15.64 -8.17
C ILE A 116 -1.19 16.79 -9.11
N GLU A 117 -0.89 17.98 -8.57
CA GLU A 117 -0.46 19.13 -9.36
C GLU A 117 0.89 18.86 -10.05
N HIS A 118 1.86 18.29 -9.32
CA HIS A 118 3.19 18.03 -9.85
C HIS A 118 3.21 16.95 -10.94
N LEU A 119 2.50 15.84 -10.72
CA LEU A 119 2.52 14.67 -11.60
C LEU A 119 1.49 14.73 -12.73
N ALA A 120 0.41 15.50 -12.56
CA ALA A 120 -0.77 15.50 -13.43
C ALA A 120 -1.19 14.08 -13.85
N PRO A 121 -1.46 13.17 -12.89
CA PRO A 121 -1.59 11.75 -13.17
C PRO A 121 -2.82 11.45 -14.04
N ALA A 122 -2.67 10.47 -14.93
CA ALA A 122 -3.77 10.02 -15.79
C ALA A 122 -4.84 9.21 -15.02
N SER A 123 -4.46 8.64 -13.87
CA SER A 123 -5.37 7.97 -12.93
C SER A 123 -4.80 8.02 -11.51
N ILE A 124 -5.70 8.01 -10.53
CA ILE A 124 -5.38 7.93 -9.11
C ILE A 124 -6.17 6.77 -8.50
N ASP A 125 -5.45 5.80 -7.94
CA ASP A 125 -6.04 4.65 -7.26
C ASP A 125 -5.61 4.65 -5.79
N LEU A 126 -6.58 4.53 -4.88
CA LEU A 126 -6.33 4.18 -3.49
C LEU A 126 -6.46 2.66 -3.38
N LEU A 127 -5.44 1.99 -2.86
CA LEU A 127 -5.36 0.53 -2.80
C LEU A 127 -5.29 0.07 -1.35
N ASP A 128 -6.10 -0.92 -1.01
CA ASP A 128 -6.04 -1.67 0.25
C ASP A 128 -6.05 -3.19 -0.05
N VAL A 129 -5.27 -3.95 0.72
CA VAL A 129 -5.26 -5.42 0.68
C VAL A 129 -5.94 -5.99 1.92
N GLY A 130 -7.16 -6.51 1.73
CA GLY A 130 -7.94 -7.13 2.79
C GLY A 130 -9.31 -6.48 2.97
N GLY A 131 -9.43 -5.17 2.75
CA GLY A 131 -10.72 -4.48 2.74
C GLY A 131 -11.10 -3.83 4.06
N ASP A 132 -10.23 -3.83 5.07
CA ASP A 132 -10.48 -3.14 6.34
C ASP A 132 -10.53 -1.62 6.21
N ILE A 133 -10.06 -1.05 5.09
CA ILE A 133 -10.32 0.36 4.72
C ILE A 133 -11.82 0.69 4.62
N LEU A 134 -12.66 -0.31 4.37
CA LEU A 134 -14.12 -0.16 4.31
C LEU A 134 -14.79 -0.29 5.68
N ALA A 135 -14.03 -0.53 6.77
CA ALA A 135 -14.55 -0.69 8.12
C ALA A 135 -15.26 0.58 8.63
N ARG A 136 -16.23 0.42 9.52
CA ARG A 136 -16.86 1.54 10.23
C ARG A 136 -16.04 2.01 11.42
N GLY A 137 -15.18 1.14 11.96
CA GLY A 137 -14.31 1.42 13.10
C GLY A 137 -14.76 0.80 14.41
N ASP A 138 -15.96 0.19 14.46
CA ASP A 138 -16.51 -0.46 15.64
C ASP A 138 -16.70 -1.98 15.46
N GLU A 139 -16.23 -2.52 14.34
CA GLU A 139 -16.17 -3.96 14.12
C GLU A 139 -15.26 -4.63 15.17
N PRO A 140 -15.72 -5.68 15.89
CA PRO A 140 -14.98 -6.27 17.01
C PRO A 140 -13.70 -7.00 16.60
N THR A 141 -13.55 -7.32 15.31
CA THR A 141 -12.40 -8.01 14.73
C THR A 141 -11.37 -7.05 14.14
N LEU A 142 -11.69 -5.75 14.04
CA LEU A 142 -10.81 -4.71 13.53
C LEU A 142 -9.68 -4.41 14.53
N ARG A 143 -8.46 -4.27 14.02
CA ARG A 143 -7.22 -4.19 14.80
C ARG A 143 -6.37 -2.98 14.43
N SER A 144 -6.15 -2.69 13.15
CA SER A 144 -5.23 -1.63 12.71
C SER A 144 -5.81 -0.62 11.72
N PRO A 145 -6.98 -0.01 11.99
CA PRO A 145 -7.69 0.82 11.02
C PRO A 145 -7.05 2.19 10.73
N LEU A 146 -6.03 2.59 11.49
CA LEU A 146 -5.61 4.00 11.51
C LEU A 146 -4.97 4.45 10.20
N GLY A 147 -4.11 3.64 9.58
CA GLY A 147 -3.49 3.99 8.30
C GLY A 147 -4.54 4.12 7.20
N ASP A 148 -5.36 3.08 7.07
CA ASP A 148 -6.40 2.98 6.05
C ASP A 148 -7.45 4.08 6.17
N ALA A 149 -7.90 4.38 7.39
CA ALA A 149 -8.83 5.46 7.65
C ALA A 149 -8.24 6.85 7.32
N LEU A 150 -6.97 7.09 7.63
CA LEU A 150 -6.30 8.36 7.30
C LEU A 150 -6.13 8.53 5.79
N SER A 151 -5.66 7.49 5.10
CA SER A 151 -5.53 7.47 3.64
C SER A 151 -6.87 7.68 2.94
N LEU A 152 -7.91 6.97 3.38
CA LEU A 152 -9.27 7.12 2.85
C LEU A 152 -9.81 8.53 3.08
N ALA A 153 -9.69 9.05 4.31
CA ALA A 153 -10.19 10.38 4.65
C ALA A 153 -9.48 11.50 3.88
N ALA A 154 -8.17 11.35 3.60
CA ALA A 154 -7.41 12.31 2.81
C ALA A 154 -7.80 12.23 1.33
N CYS A 155 -7.90 11.01 0.77
CA CYS A 155 -8.33 10.81 -0.60
C CYS A 155 -9.76 11.30 -0.86
N ALA A 156 -10.65 11.21 0.14
CA ALA A 156 -12.02 11.73 0.03
C ALA A 156 -12.13 13.27 0.05
N GLN A 157 -11.06 13.98 0.42
CA GLN A 157 -11.05 15.44 0.55
C GLN A 157 -10.32 16.15 -0.59
N VAL A 158 -9.55 15.43 -1.41
CA VAL A 158 -8.97 16.03 -2.62
C VAL A 158 -10.04 16.19 -3.71
N THR A 159 -9.83 17.15 -4.61
CA THR A 159 -10.78 17.45 -5.69
C THR A 159 -10.70 16.48 -6.87
N ALA A 160 -9.62 15.71 -6.97
CA ALA A 160 -9.41 14.76 -8.05
C ALA A 160 -10.27 13.50 -7.88
N GLU A 161 -10.64 12.87 -9.00
CA GLU A 161 -11.33 11.58 -8.98
C GLU A 161 -10.34 10.48 -8.55
N ILE A 162 -10.68 9.78 -7.46
CA ILE A 162 -9.90 8.66 -6.92
C ILE A 162 -10.76 7.41 -6.92
N ARG A 163 -10.21 6.30 -7.42
CA ARG A 163 -10.84 4.99 -7.35
C ARG A 163 -10.30 4.23 -6.15
N LEU A 164 -11.19 3.77 -5.27
CA LEU A 164 -10.82 2.81 -4.23
C LEU A 164 -10.82 1.39 -4.81
N LEU A 165 -9.68 0.71 -4.71
CA LEU A 165 -9.47 -0.67 -5.11
C LEU A 165 -9.19 -1.50 -3.87
N VAL A 166 -9.97 -2.56 -3.68
CA VAL A 166 -9.73 -3.55 -2.61
C VAL A 166 -9.27 -4.85 -3.26
N ALA A 167 -8.06 -5.28 -2.90
CA ALA A 167 -7.49 -6.54 -3.34
C ALA A 167 -7.66 -7.62 -2.27
N GLY A 168 -8.16 -8.79 -2.66
CA GLY A 168 -8.36 -9.92 -1.76
C GLY A 168 -9.19 -9.61 -0.50
N PRO A 169 -10.49 -9.29 -0.64
CA PRO A 169 -11.35 -9.01 0.51
C PRO A 169 -11.34 -10.13 1.56
N GLY A 170 -11.07 -9.78 2.82
CA GLY A 170 -10.96 -10.66 3.99
C GLY A 170 -9.57 -11.25 4.24
N LEU A 171 -8.58 -11.00 3.38
CA LEU A 171 -7.24 -11.61 3.53
C LEU A 171 -6.43 -11.05 4.70
N ASP A 172 -6.73 -9.85 5.20
CA ASP A 172 -6.06 -9.28 6.38
C ASP A 172 -6.51 -9.91 7.71
N GLY A 173 -7.64 -10.65 7.67
CA GLY A 173 -8.32 -11.25 8.80
C GLY A 173 -9.06 -10.26 9.71
N GLU A 174 -9.17 -8.99 9.33
CA GLU A 174 -9.78 -7.95 10.17
C GLU A 174 -11.28 -7.85 9.97
N ILE A 175 -11.75 -7.99 8.73
CA ILE A 175 -13.18 -7.91 8.40
C ILE A 175 -13.64 -9.18 7.67
N PRO A 176 -14.68 -9.88 8.15
CA PRO A 176 -15.23 -11.02 7.45
C PRO A 176 -15.67 -10.66 6.02
N VAL A 177 -15.34 -11.50 5.04
CA VAL A 177 -15.64 -11.24 3.62
C VAL A 177 -17.14 -11.04 3.36
N GLU A 178 -18.00 -11.72 4.13
CA GLU A 178 -19.47 -11.55 4.08
C GLU A 178 -19.90 -10.10 4.36
N VAL A 179 -19.24 -9.43 5.30
CA VAL A 179 -19.50 -8.03 5.65
C VAL A 179 -18.98 -7.09 4.56
N LEU A 180 -17.83 -7.41 3.96
CA LEU A 180 -17.25 -6.62 2.88
C LEU A 180 -18.07 -6.70 1.59
N ARG A 181 -18.68 -7.86 1.28
CA ARG A 181 -19.46 -8.05 0.04
C ARG A 181 -20.57 -7.03 -0.15
N GLU A 182 -21.18 -6.54 0.92
CA GLU A 182 -22.25 -5.52 0.85
C GLU A 182 -21.70 -4.10 0.57
N ARG A 183 -20.42 -3.87 0.83
CA ARG A 183 -19.73 -2.56 0.68
C ARG A 183 -18.95 -2.47 -0.64
N LEU A 184 -18.65 -3.61 -1.25
CA LEU A 184 -17.84 -3.70 -2.46
C LEU A 184 -18.64 -3.42 -3.73
N GLY A 185 -17.99 -2.73 -4.66
CA GLY A 185 -18.47 -2.54 -6.03
C GLY A 185 -18.22 -3.77 -6.93
N PRO A 186 -18.39 -3.60 -8.25
CA PRO A 186 -18.15 -4.68 -9.21
C PRO A 186 -16.68 -5.12 -9.21
N VAL A 187 -16.45 -6.40 -9.54
CA VAL A 187 -15.09 -6.92 -9.76
C VAL A 187 -14.47 -6.24 -10.98
N VAL A 188 -13.31 -5.61 -10.77
CA VAL A 188 -12.56 -4.91 -11.83
C VAL A 188 -11.58 -5.85 -12.53
N HIS A 189 -10.95 -6.77 -11.79
CA HIS A 189 -9.97 -7.72 -12.33
C HIS A 189 -9.85 -8.97 -11.44
N THR A 190 -9.48 -10.11 -12.05
CA THR A 190 -9.14 -11.33 -11.31
C THR A 190 -7.65 -11.61 -11.48
N LEU A 191 -6.88 -11.48 -10.40
CA LEU A 191 -5.43 -11.62 -10.44
C LEU A 191 -5.00 -13.03 -10.85
N THR A 192 -3.97 -13.08 -11.68
CA THR A 192 -3.37 -14.29 -12.22
C THR A 192 -1.92 -14.46 -11.75
N ALA A 193 -1.34 -15.64 -12.00
CA ALA A 193 0.08 -15.88 -11.73
C ALA A 193 1.01 -14.91 -12.46
N GLU A 194 0.60 -14.39 -13.63
CA GLU A 194 1.37 -13.42 -14.40
C GLU A 194 1.38 -12.03 -13.77
N ASP A 195 0.26 -11.63 -13.15
CA ASP A 195 0.13 -10.33 -12.49
C ASP A 195 1.07 -10.23 -11.28
N VAL A 196 1.23 -11.32 -10.54
CA VAL A 196 2.03 -11.40 -9.31
C VAL A 196 3.46 -11.92 -9.54
N ALA A 197 3.82 -12.28 -10.77
CA ALA A 197 5.16 -12.77 -11.09
C ALA A 197 6.28 -11.78 -10.70
N PRO A 198 6.17 -10.46 -10.96
CA PRO A 198 7.26 -9.52 -10.69
C PRO A 198 7.62 -9.35 -9.21
N ILE A 199 6.65 -9.53 -8.31
CA ILE A 199 6.87 -9.38 -6.86
C ILE A 199 7.41 -10.67 -6.21
N GLY A 200 7.68 -11.72 -6.99
CA GLY A 200 8.18 -13.01 -6.48
C GLY A 200 9.39 -12.87 -5.55
N PRO A 201 10.48 -12.19 -5.95
CA PRO A 201 11.64 -11.97 -5.08
C PRO A 201 11.32 -11.13 -3.82
N VAL A 202 10.43 -10.15 -3.94
CA VAL A 202 9.99 -9.32 -2.80
C VAL A 202 9.30 -10.19 -1.74
N MET A 203 8.51 -11.17 -2.17
CA MET A 203 7.82 -12.07 -1.26
C MET A 203 8.73 -13.05 -0.50
N GLU A 204 10.02 -13.15 -0.85
CA GLU A 204 10.98 -13.97 -0.10
C GLU A 204 11.44 -13.32 1.21
N TRP A 205 11.25 -12.00 1.36
CA TRP A 205 11.75 -11.25 2.51
C TRP A 205 10.75 -10.25 3.10
N HIS A 206 9.78 -9.77 2.33
CA HIS A 206 8.82 -8.79 2.81
C HIS A 206 7.79 -9.45 3.75
N PRO A 207 7.53 -8.90 4.95
CA PRO A 207 6.74 -9.59 5.97
C PRO A 207 5.22 -9.49 5.78
N SER A 208 4.73 -9.20 4.56
CA SER A 208 3.29 -9.01 4.33
C SER A 208 2.57 -10.34 4.15
N GLU A 209 1.74 -10.70 5.13
CA GLU A 209 0.89 -11.90 5.08
C GLU A 209 -0.25 -11.74 4.07
N ALA A 210 -0.99 -10.63 4.12
CA ALA A 210 -2.15 -10.40 3.25
C ALA A 210 -1.75 -10.39 1.77
N THR A 211 -0.66 -9.67 1.42
CA THR A 211 -0.13 -9.67 0.04
C THR A 211 0.50 -11.03 -0.34
N GLY A 212 1.07 -11.75 0.63
CA GLY A 212 1.54 -13.12 0.43
C GLY A 212 0.40 -14.08 0.06
N MET A 213 -0.71 -14.03 0.78
CA MET A 213 -1.91 -14.81 0.48
C MET A 213 -2.56 -14.39 -0.84
N LEU A 214 -2.60 -13.09 -1.15
CA LEU A 214 -3.06 -12.57 -2.43
C LEU A 214 -2.25 -13.19 -3.59
N THR A 215 -0.92 -13.21 -3.44
CA THR A 215 0.03 -13.80 -4.40
C THR A 215 -0.17 -15.30 -4.55
N ALA A 216 -0.30 -16.03 -3.44
CA ALA A 216 -0.56 -17.46 -3.44
C ALA A 216 -1.89 -17.80 -4.14
N THR A 217 -2.93 -17.03 -3.85
CA THR A 217 -4.27 -17.20 -4.43
C THR A 217 -4.27 -16.96 -5.94
N ALA A 218 -3.58 -15.92 -6.41
CA ALA A 218 -3.39 -15.63 -7.83
C ALA A 218 -2.62 -16.76 -8.57
N ARG A 219 -1.72 -17.45 -7.85
CA ARG A 219 -1.02 -18.68 -8.31
C ARG A 219 -1.84 -19.96 -8.13
N ARG A 220 -3.14 -19.85 -7.81
CA ARG A 220 -4.09 -20.96 -7.61
C ARG A 220 -3.77 -21.86 -6.42
N VAL A 221 -2.96 -21.40 -5.46
CA VAL A 221 -2.81 -22.06 -4.17
C VAL A 221 -4.09 -21.84 -3.36
N ARG A 222 -4.53 -22.86 -2.63
CA ARG A 222 -5.71 -22.84 -1.76
C ARG A 222 -5.38 -23.58 -0.48
N GLY A 223 -5.93 -23.14 0.65
CA GLY A 223 -5.69 -23.75 1.95
C GLY A 223 -5.91 -22.75 3.08
N LEU A 224 -5.75 -23.20 4.32
CA LEU A 224 -5.83 -22.32 5.49
C LEU A 224 -4.45 -21.69 5.75
N CYS A 225 -4.43 -20.39 5.96
CA CYS A 225 -3.23 -19.65 6.35
C CYS A 225 -3.46 -18.97 7.70
N GLU A 226 -2.54 -19.16 8.64
CA GLU A 226 -2.54 -18.42 9.89
C GLU A 226 -2.01 -17.00 9.66
N VAL A 227 -2.71 -16.01 10.19
CA VAL A 227 -2.30 -14.61 10.14
C VAL A 227 -1.96 -14.08 11.53
N ARG A 228 -0.93 -13.24 11.62
CA ARG A 228 -0.53 -12.50 12.83
C ARG A 228 -0.18 -13.38 14.05
N ASP A 229 0.25 -14.63 13.83
CA ASP A 229 0.69 -15.59 14.87
C ASP A 229 -0.28 -15.73 16.07
N ALA A 230 -1.59 -15.57 15.81
CA ALA A 230 -2.63 -15.52 16.83
C ALA A 230 -3.65 -16.67 16.71
N GLY A 231 -3.36 -17.70 15.91
CA GLY A 231 -4.24 -18.83 15.64
C GLY A 231 -5.46 -18.52 14.76
N LEU A 232 -5.61 -17.28 14.26
CA LEU A 232 -6.65 -16.93 13.31
C LEU A 232 -6.27 -17.49 11.94
N THR A 233 -7.17 -18.31 11.36
CA THR A 233 -6.95 -18.91 10.03
C THR A 233 -7.87 -18.31 9.00
N ILE A 234 -7.29 -17.95 7.85
CA ILE A 234 -7.99 -17.41 6.68
C ILE A 234 -8.00 -18.50 5.58
N PRO A 235 -9.17 -18.78 4.97
CA PRO A 235 -9.32 -19.81 3.93
C PRO A 235 -8.93 -19.38 2.50
#